data_AF-A0A969JJY0-F1
#
_entry.id   AF-A0A969JJY0-F1
#
_cell.length_a   1.000
_cell.length_b   1.000
_cell.length_c   1.000
_cell.angle_alpha   90.00
_cell.angle_beta   90.00
_cell.angle_gamma   90.00
#
_symmetry.space_group_name_H-M   'P 1'
#
loop_
_entity.id
_entity.type
_entity.pdbx_description
1 polymer ?
#
loop_
_entity_poly.entity_id
_entity_poly.type
_entity_poly.pdbx_seq_one_letter_code
_entity_poly.pdbx_strand_id
1 'polypeptide(L)'
;MQTAIAKIGDTHLLVTPDGKPLPHKDSESPVFHILPKLYNPYCDINLSDITLATAEVFPQGSTKPTSVIPDGVVVRQPYPDENVYVAGTSDKKMGWAIPVEMGSLPERLRLKWQVKLPPGSDADVMVILHQFKLQFNLTQQGHVFSLDQTSTFYDPNARAISFMSLDNIDEGFTKGDESFKSYKTVDPYGLGFFQSLNLNSCAWSDLISTGIEELVLERDIEPATEFMSYKQAHRNNACCEIPAAVLYQAIQLARKISVAEDSPYYWNSEAHPAMRYICNWWNENAPVLESRIAAQMQIDVRIADDNTYISGMDEKPPWSIDGEWRANSRNACARWDEYVLVEFAQTKAANLYGKYSFEVLNVVGEDFFSGDGVAPEEAKTWDFAGYGLSALKHFPKRFPFAWEKLQAAVKNPTA
;
A
#
# COMPACT_ATOMS: atom_id res chain seq x y z
N MET A 1 -24.57 -16.57 31.29
CA MET A 1 -23.21 -17.11 31.36
C MET A 1 -22.33 -15.96 31.87
N GLN A 2 -21.67 -16.10 33.02
CA GLN A 2 -20.79 -15.05 33.54
C GLN A 2 -19.43 -15.19 32.83
N THR A 3 -18.97 -14.11 32.20
CA THR A 3 -17.69 -14.02 31.48
C THR A 3 -16.80 -12.99 32.16
N ALA A 4 -15.49 -13.25 32.23
CA ALA A 4 -14.49 -12.31 32.73
C ALA A 4 -13.45 -12.01 31.66
N ILE A 5 -12.77 -10.86 31.75
CA ILE A 5 -11.63 -10.53 30.90
C ILE A 5 -10.37 -10.77 31.73
N ALA A 6 -9.46 -11.62 31.22
CA ALA A 6 -8.17 -11.88 31.85
C ALA A 6 -7.04 -11.49 30.90
N LYS A 7 -5.99 -10.87 31.43
CA LYS A 7 -4.75 -10.62 30.70
C LYS A 7 -3.87 -11.87 30.76
N ILE A 8 -3.58 -12.48 29.62
CA ILE A 8 -2.70 -13.64 29.49
C ILE A 8 -1.55 -13.24 28.55
N GLY A 9 -0.36 -13.02 29.10
CA GLY A 9 0.73 -12.38 28.36
C GLY A 9 0.39 -10.92 28.03
N ASP A 10 0.54 -10.53 26.76
CA ASP A 10 0.23 -9.19 26.27
C ASP A 10 -1.21 -9.05 25.73
N THR A 11 -2.00 -10.12 25.76
CA THR A 11 -3.36 -10.15 25.19
C THR A 11 -4.45 -10.19 26.26
N HIS A 12 -5.57 -9.51 26.02
CA HIS A 12 -6.78 -9.60 26.84
C HIS A 12 -7.73 -10.62 26.24
N LEU A 13 -8.00 -11.71 26.96
CA LEU A 13 -8.90 -12.78 26.51
C LEU A 13 -10.14 -12.84 27.39
N LEU A 14 -11.28 -13.12 26.76
CA LEU A 14 -12.47 -13.54 27.49
C LEU A 14 -12.21 -14.94 28.07
N VAL A 15 -12.47 -15.13 29.36
CA VAL A 15 -12.30 -16.40 30.06
C VAL A 15 -13.59 -16.83 30.74
N THR A 16 -13.75 -18.15 30.89
CA THR A 16 -14.72 -18.77 31.77
C THR A 16 -14.39 -18.49 33.24
N PRO A 17 -15.34 -18.69 34.19
CA PRO A 17 -15.09 -18.50 35.61
C PRO A 17 -13.96 -19.36 36.20
N ASP A 18 -13.60 -20.49 35.57
CA ASP A 18 -12.45 -21.34 35.93
C ASP A 18 -11.13 -20.88 35.27
N GLY A 19 -11.11 -19.70 34.65
CA GLY A 19 -9.91 -19.06 34.09
C GLY A 19 -9.47 -19.63 32.74
N LYS A 20 -10.29 -20.45 32.08
CA LYS A 20 -9.98 -20.98 30.74
C LYS A 20 -10.41 -19.98 29.67
N PRO A 21 -9.61 -19.73 28.63
CA PRO A 21 -10.02 -18.90 27.50
C PRO A 21 -11.33 -19.39 26.89
N LEU A 22 -12.25 -18.47 26.66
CA LEU A 22 -13.41 -18.70 25.79
C LEU A 22 -12.91 -18.63 24.34
N PRO A 23 -13.16 -19.67 23.52
CA PRO A 23 -12.73 -19.65 22.13
C PRO A 23 -13.44 -18.52 21.39
N HIS A 24 -12.65 -17.67 20.70
CA HIS A 24 -13.17 -16.74 19.70
C HIS A 24 -13.73 -17.58 18.53
N LYS A 25 -15.05 -17.74 18.50
CA LYS A 25 -15.76 -18.49 17.44
C LYS A 25 -16.17 -17.51 16.33
N ASP A 26 -15.23 -17.17 15.46
CA ASP A 26 -15.50 -16.32 14.29
C ASP A 26 -16.07 -17.12 13.10
N SER A 27 -15.91 -18.45 13.08
CA SER A 27 -16.55 -19.34 12.10
C SER A 27 -17.02 -20.65 12.73
N GLU A 28 -18.17 -21.17 12.28
CA GLU A 28 -18.71 -22.44 12.79
C GLU A 28 -17.87 -23.66 12.37
N SER A 29 -17.15 -23.56 11.25
CA SER A 29 -16.28 -24.60 10.69
C SER A 29 -14.88 -24.04 10.38
N PRO A 30 -13.82 -24.86 10.52
CA PRO A 30 -12.48 -24.44 10.14
C PRO A 30 -12.37 -24.04 8.68
N VAL A 31 -11.58 -22.99 8.42
CA VAL A 31 -11.34 -22.48 7.07
C VAL A 31 -9.84 -22.37 6.82
N PHE A 32 -9.44 -22.60 5.57
CA PHE A 32 -8.09 -22.33 5.10
C PHE A 32 -8.12 -21.09 4.21
N HIS A 33 -7.57 -19.99 4.72
CA HIS A 33 -7.38 -18.73 4.01
C HIS A 33 -6.09 -18.80 3.17
N ILE A 34 -6.27 -18.90 1.85
CA ILE A 34 -5.22 -18.91 0.85
C ILE A 34 -4.94 -17.47 0.42
N LEU A 35 -3.71 -17.01 0.63
CA LEU A 35 -3.24 -15.68 0.26
C LEU A 35 -2.05 -15.79 -0.69
N PRO A 36 -2.28 -15.91 -2.02
CA PRO A 36 -1.22 -15.96 -3.01
C PRO A 36 -0.47 -14.63 -3.08
N LYS A 37 0.84 -14.65 -2.82
CA LYS A 37 1.74 -13.49 -2.99
C LYS A 37 2.84 -13.79 -4.00
N LEU A 38 3.23 -12.77 -4.75
CA LEU A 38 4.35 -12.78 -5.68
C LEU A 38 5.17 -11.50 -5.47
N TYR A 39 6.50 -11.60 -5.38
CA TYR A 39 7.36 -10.44 -5.32
C TYR A 39 8.12 -10.26 -6.63
N ASN A 40 7.97 -9.10 -7.23
CA ASN A 40 8.63 -8.71 -8.45
C ASN A 40 9.60 -7.55 -8.15
N PRO A 41 10.90 -7.82 -7.95
CA PRO A 41 11.89 -6.77 -7.67
C PRO A 41 12.23 -5.90 -8.89
N TYR A 42 11.66 -6.17 -10.07
CA TYR A 42 11.98 -5.45 -11.30
C TYR A 42 10.86 -4.51 -11.72
N CYS A 43 11.25 -3.29 -12.09
CA CYS A 43 10.36 -2.25 -12.58
C CYS A 43 9.83 -2.48 -14.00
N ASP A 44 10.30 -3.51 -14.71
CA ASP A 44 10.00 -3.74 -16.13
C ASP A 44 8.82 -4.72 -16.38
N ILE A 45 8.33 -5.39 -15.33
CA ILE A 45 7.16 -6.27 -15.40
C ILE A 45 5.98 -5.54 -14.75
N ASN A 46 4.94 -5.25 -15.54
CA ASN A 46 3.76 -4.54 -15.05
C ASN A 46 2.77 -5.50 -14.40
N LEU A 47 1.84 -4.95 -13.60
CA LEU A 47 0.73 -5.71 -13.02
C LEU A 47 -0.09 -6.47 -14.08
N SER A 48 -0.31 -5.86 -15.24
CA SER A 48 -1.04 -6.47 -16.37
C SER A 48 -0.32 -7.67 -17.00
N ASP A 49 0.97 -7.83 -16.72
CA ASP A 49 1.80 -8.91 -17.24
C ASP A 49 1.80 -10.14 -16.32
N ILE A 50 1.14 -10.07 -15.15
CA ILE A 50 1.14 -11.10 -14.13
C ILE A 50 -0.25 -11.72 -14.00
N THR A 51 -0.32 -13.05 -13.97
CA THR A 51 -1.56 -13.79 -13.75
C THR A 51 -1.33 -14.97 -12.82
N LEU A 52 -2.23 -15.19 -11.86
CA LEU A 52 -2.30 -16.45 -11.14
C LEU A 52 -3.09 -17.45 -11.98
N ALA A 53 -2.38 -18.37 -12.64
CA ALA A 53 -2.98 -19.33 -13.56
C ALA A 53 -3.70 -20.48 -12.84
N THR A 54 -3.14 -20.98 -11.73
CA THR A 54 -3.76 -22.08 -10.97
C THR A 54 -3.50 -21.96 -9.47
N ALA A 55 -4.45 -22.43 -8.67
CA ALA A 55 -4.27 -22.74 -7.25
C ALA A 55 -4.86 -24.13 -6.97
N GLU A 56 -4.03 -25.05 -6.47
CA GLU A 56 -4.39 -26.46 -6.30
C GLU A 56 -4.04 -26.94 -4.89
N VAL A 57 -4.97 -27.62 -4.22
CA VAL A 57 -4.70 -28.33 -2.95
C VAL A 57 -4.60 -29.83 -3.17
N PHE A 58 -3.75 -30.48 -2.38
CA PHE A 58 -3.59 -31.93 -2.38
C PHE A 58 -4.08 -32.47 -1.04
N PRO A 59 -5.18 -33.22 -1.00
CA PRO A 59 -5.64 -33.91 0.20
C PRO A 59 -4.57 -34.86 0.73
N GLN A 60 -4.62 -35.14 2.03
CA GLN A 60 -3.72 -36.08 2.68
C GLN A 60 -3.68 -37.43 1.96
N GLY A 61 -2.46 -37.89 1.64
CA GLY A 61 -2.24 -39.17 0.95
C GLY A 61 -2.69 -39.22 -0.52
N SER A 62 -3.19 -38.11 -1.08
CA SER A 62 -3.61 -38.03 -2.48
C SER A 62 -2.54 -37.41 -3.38
N THR A 63 -2.38 -37.98 -4.57
CA THR A 63 -1.59 -37.38 -5.66
C THR A 63 -2.43 -36.55 -6.62
N LYS A 64 -3.77 -36.62 -6.51
CA LYS A 64 -4.70 -35.87 -7.35
C LYS A 64 -4.99 -34.50 -6.73
N PRO A 65 -4.68 -33.38 -7.41
CA PRO A 65 -5.05 -32.05 -6.94
C PRO A 65 -6.55 -31.80 -7.06
N THR A 66 -7.05 -30.90 -6.21
CA THR A 66 -8.33 -30.22 -6.41
C THR A 66 -8.04 -28.76 -6.68
N SER A 67 -8.61 -28.21 -7.76
CA SER A 67 -8.53 -26.78 -8.03
C SER A 67 -9.32 -26.01 -6.97
N VAL A 68 -8.70 -24.98 -6.41
CA VAL A 68 -9.31 -24.10 -5.41
C VAL A 68 -9.25 -22.64 -5.85
N ILE A 69 -8.88 -22.36 -7.10
CA ILE A 69 -8.93 -21.01 -7.65
C ILE A 69 -10.40 -20.63 -7.90
N PRO A 70 -10.90 -19.52 -7.34
CA PRO A 70 -12.26 -19.06 -7.61
C PRO A 70 -12.35 -18.37 -8.97
N ASP A 71 -13.57 -18.17 -9.45
CA ASP A 71 -13.82 -17.33 -10.62
C ASP A 71 -13.54 -15.86 -10.32
N GLY A 72 -13.00 -15.12 -11.29
CA GLY A 72 -12.78 -13.67 -11.15
C GLY A 72 -11.60 -13.27 -10.25
N VAL A 73 -10.59 -14.13 -10.10
CA VAL A 73 -9.33 -13.77 -9.43
C VAL A 73 -8.63 -12.66 -10.22
N VAL A 74 -8.26 -11.60 -9.50
CA VAL A 74 -7.50 -10.46 -10.03
C VAL A 74 -6.22 -10.30 -9.21
N VAL A 75 -5.12 -10.01 -9.89
CA VAL A 75 -3.84 -9.67 -9.26
C VAL A 75 -3.83 -8.17 -8.99
N ARG A 76 -3.46 -7.77 -7.78
CA ARG A 76 -3.36 -6.39 -7.28
C ARG A 76 -2.01 -6.21 -6.57
N GLN A 77 -1.66 -5.01 -6.12
CA GLN A 77 -0.55 -4.81 -5.17
C GLN A 77 -1.08 -4.07 -3.92
N PRO A 78 -1.77 -4.77 -3.02
CA PRO A 78 -2.42 -4.19 -1.85
C PRO A 78 -1.51 -3.65 -0.76
N TYR A 79 -0.20 -3.84 -0.91
CA TYR A 79 0.78 -3.31 0.00
C TYR A 79 1.38 -2.01 -0.56
N PRO A 80 1.87 -1.11 0.32
CA PRO A 80 2.67 0.04 -0.10
C PRO A 80 3.92 -0.33 -0.91
N ASP A 81 4.48 -1.52 -0.68
CA ASP A 81 5.57 -2.06 -1.50
C ASP A 81 5.06 -2.40 -2.91
N GLU A 82 5.47 -1.59 -3.88
CA GLU A 82 5.13 -1.72 -5.30
C GLU A 82 5.60 -3.04 -5.95
N ASN A 83 6.46 -3.78 -5.26
CA ASN A 83 6.98 -5.05 -5.72
C ASN A 83 6.15 -6.24 -5.24
N VAL A 84 5.17 -6.06 -4.33
CA VAL A 84 4.39 -7.17 -3.74
C VAL A 84 3.00 -7.28 -4.35
N TYR A 85 2.80 -8.32 -5.13
CA TYR A 85 1.56 -8.64 -5.82
C TYR A 85 0.76 -9.67 -5.03
N VAL A 86 -0.56 -9.51 -4.99
CA VAL A 86 -1.49 -10.42 -4.32
C VAL A 86 -2.62 -10.77 -5.28
N ALA A 87 -2.96 -12.06 -5.35
CA ALA A 87 -4.15 -12.49 -6.08
C ALA A 87 -5.32 -12.65 -5.10
N GLY A 88 -6.47 -12.08 -5.45
CA GLY A 88 -7.70 -12.18 -4.66
C GLY A 88 -8.93 -12.00 -5.52
N THR A 89 -10.11 -12.27 -4.97
CA THR A 89 -11.39 -12.05 -5.66
C THR A 89 -11.79 -10.57 -5.63
N SER A 90 -12.95 -10.23 -6.19
CA SER A 90 -13.49 -8.86 -6.18
C SER A 90 -13.96 -8.43 -4.78
N ASP A 91 -14.51 -9.37 -4.01
CA ASP A 91 -14.99 -9.18 -2.64
C ASP A 91 -13.89 -9.36 -1.58
N LYS A 92 -12.88 -10.19 -1.87
CA LYS A 92 -11.72 -10.44 -1.00
C LYS A 92 -10.43 -10.15 -1.74
N LYS A 93 -9.96 -8.91 -1.63
CA LYS A 93 -8.74 -8.45 -2.32
C LYS A 93 -7.51 -9.24 -1.91
N MET A 94 -7.51 -9.78 -0.68
CA MET A 94 -6.38 -10.46 -0.06
C MET A 94 -6.58 -11.97 -0.08
N GLY A 95 -6.70 -12.58 -1.26
CA GLY A 95 -6.89 -14.03 -1.37
C GLY A 95 -8.33 -14.48 -1.22
N TRP A 96 -8.53 -15.71 -0.76
CA TRP A 96 -9.85 -16.31 -0.56
C TRP A 96 -9.77 -17.46 0.45
N ALA A 97 -10.91 -17.85 1.00
CA ALA A 97 -10.99 -18.95 1.96
C ALA A 97 -11.70 -20.16 1.36
N ILE A 98 -11.23 -21.35 1.72
CA ILE A 98 -11.94 -22.60 1.46
C ILE A 98 -12.30 -23.27 2.79
N PRO A 99 -13.48 -23.92 2.90
CA PRO A 99 -13.79 -24.72 4.07
C PRO A 99 -12.85 -25.93 4.14
N VAL A 100 -12.44 -26.30 5.36
CA VAL A 100 -11.63 -27.50 5.59
C VAL A 100 -12.19 -28.32 6.75
N GLU A 101 -12.14 -29.63 6.61
CA GLU A 101 -12.49 -30.56 7.69
C GLU A 101 -11.20 -31.07 8.35
N MET A 102 -11.16 -31.12 9.68
CA MET A 102 -9.97 -31.54 10.43
C MET A 102 -9.47 -32.94 10.08
N GLY A 103 -10.36 -33.83 9.61
CA GLY A 103 -10.02 -35.18 9.16
C GLY A 103 -9.52 -35.28 7.72
N SER A 104 -9.59 -34.18 6.95
CA SER A 104 -9.24 -34.15 5.52
C SER A 104 -8.48 -32.87 5.13
N LEU A 105 -7.61 -32.41 6.02
CA LEU A 105 -6.79 -31.23 5.79
C LEU A 105 -5.85 -31.46 4.58
N PRO A 106 -5.63 -30.43 3.74
CA PRO A 106 -4.69 -30.56 2.63
C PRO A 106 -3.25 -30.68 3.15
N GLU A 107 -2.43 -31.55 2.55
CA GLU A 107 -1.01 -31.63 2.91
C GLU A 107 -0.14 -30.72 2.04
N ARG A 108 -0.67 -30.28 0.89
CA ARG A 108 0.05 -29.38 -0.01
C ARG A 108 -0.87 -28.37 -0.67
N LEU A 109 -0.30 -27.20 -0.95
CA LEU A 109 -0.87 -26.19 -1.84
C LEU A 109 0.13 -25.94 -2.97
N ARG A 110 -0.37 -25.70 -4.18
CA ARG A 110 0.43 -25.33 -5.33
C ARG A 110 -0.18 -24.11 -6.01
N LEU A 111 0.62 -23.08 -6.18
CA LEU A 111 0.27 -21.87 -6.91
C LEU A 111 1.13 -21.82 -8.18
N LYS A 112 0.51 -21.51 -9.32
CA LYS A 112 1.22 -21.31 -10.59
C LYS A 112 0.95 -19.91 -11.08
N TRP A 113 1.98 -19.09 -11.12
CA TRP A 113 1.95 -17.77 -11.74
C TRP A 113 2.48 -17.85 -13.16
N GLN A 114 1.92 -17.01 -14.02
CA GLN A 114 2.42 -16.74 -15.36
C GLN A 114 2.79 -15.27 -15.42
N VAL A 115 3.99 -15.01 -15.93
CA VAL A 115 4.54 -13.67 -16.06
C VAL A 115 4.94 -13.48 -17.50
N LYS A 116 4.30 -12.54 -18.20
CA LYS A 116 4.69 -12.16 -19.55
C LYS A 116 6.01 -11.38 -19.49
N LEU A 117 6.98 -11.82 -20.27
CA LEU A 117 8.31 -11.23 -20.28
C LEU A 117 8.43 -10.12 -21.35
N PRO A 118 9.35 -9.15 -21.16
CA PRO A 118 9.59 -8.11 -22.15
C PRO A 118 10.07 -8.66 -23.51
N PRO A 119 9.77 -7.98 -24.63
CA PRO A 119 10.29 -8.35 -25.94
C PRO A 119 11.82 -8.45 -25.96
N GLY A 120 12.35 -9.53 -26.52
CA GLY A 120 13.79 -9.80 -26.56
C GLY A 120 14.31 -10.73 -25.47
N SER A 121 13.44 -11.20 -24.56
CA SER A 121 13.73 -12.28 -23.63
C SER A 121 13.80 -13.65 -24.34
N ASP A 122 14.45 -14.64 -23.72
CA ASP A 122 14.55 -16.02 -24.23
C ASP A 122 13.18 -16.72 -24.35
N ALA A 123 12.17 -16.25 -23.63
CA ALA A 123 10.80 -16.76 -23.64
C ALA A 123 9.79 -15.61 -23.55
N ASP A 124 8.58 -15.83 -24.08
CA ASP A 124 7.48 -14.85 -23.99
C ASP A 124 6.80 -14.85 -22.62
N VAL A 125 6.83 -16.00 -21.93
CA VAL A 125 6.18 -16.20 -20.63
C VAL A 125 7.09 -17.01 -19.72
N MET A 126 7.30 -16.50 -18.52
CA MET A 126 7.90 -17.24 -17.41
C MET A 126 6.82 -17.86 -16.53
N VAL A 127 7.01 -19.11 -16.14
CA VAL A 127 6.15 -19.78 -15.16
C VAL A 127 6.82 -19.78 -13.79
N ILE A 128 6.09 -19.38 -12.76
CA ILE A 128 6.56 -19.48 -11.38
C ILE A 128 5.66 -20.44 -10.62
N LEU A 129 6.26 -21.50 -10.09
CA LEU A 129 5.57 -22.55 -9.35
C LEU A 129 5.91 -22.43 -7.87
N HIS A 130 4.93 -22.11 -7.02
CA HIS A 130 5.10 -22.13 -5.58
C HIS A 130 4.40 -23.34 -4.99
N GLN A 131 5.15 -24.23 -4.35
CA GLN A 131 4.64 -25.42 -3.67
C GLN A 131 4.81 -25.27 -2.17
N PHE A 132 3.74 -25.51 -1.43
CA PHE A 132 3.74 -25.53 0.02
C PHE A 132 3.48 -26.94 0.51
N LYS A 133 4.25 -27.39 1.50
CA LYS A 133 3.88 -28.48 2.39
C LYS A 133 3.23 -27.85 3.62
N LEU A 134 2.02 -28.29 3.95
CA LEU A 134 1.19 -27.67 4.97
C LEU A 134 1.04 -28.60 6.16
N GLN A 135 1.18 -28.03 7.36
CA GLN A 135 0.81 -28.65 8.62
C GLN A 135 -0.12 -27.70 9.36
N PHE A 136 -1.27 -28.20 9.78
CA PHE A 136 -2.33 -27.41 10.42
C PHE A 136 -2.41 -27.76 11.91
N ASN A 137 -2.34 -26.76 12.77
CA ASN A 137 -2.42 -26.91 14.22
C ASN A 137 -3.63 -26.12 14.74
N LEU A 138 -4.71 -26.81 15.08
CA LEU A 138 -5.89 -26.16 15.65
C LEU A 138 -5.57 -25.69 17.07
N THR A 139 -5.64 -24.38 17.30
CA THR A 139 -5.43 -23.72 18.60
C THR A 139 -6.76 -23.25 19.20
N GLN A 140 -6.70 -22.67 20.40
CA GLN A 140 -7.86 -22.04 21.06
C GLN A 140 -8.18 -20.63 20.53
N GLN A 141 -7.32 -20.05 19.68
CA GLN A 141 -7.45 -18.68 19.20
C GLN A 141 -8.53 -18.50 18.13
N GLY A 142 -8.88 -19.57 17.42
CA GLY A 142 -9.99 -19.54 16.45
C GLY A 142 -9.92 -20.69 15.45
N HIS A 143 -10.67 -20.56 14.36
CA HIS A 143 -10.89 -21.60 13.36
C HIS A 143 -10.33 -21.25 11.97
N VAL A 144 -9.55 -20.18 11.87
CA VAL A 144 -8.94 -19.73 10.61
C VAL A 144 -7.50 -20.16 10.55
N PHE A 145 -7.14 -20.96 9.56
CA PHE A 145 -5.75 -21.21 9.20
C PHE A 145 -5.38 -20.30 8.03
N SER A 146 -4.37 -19.45 8.17
CA SER A 146 -4.08 -18.46 7.13
C SER A 146 -2.62 -18.40 6.72
N LEU A 147 -2.39 -18.28 5.42
CA LEU A 147 -1.06 -17.93 4.87
C LEU A 147 -0.63 -16.48 5.22
N ASP A 148 -1.54 -15.66 5.75
CA ASP A 148 -1.22 -14.31 6.22
C ASP A 148 -0.40 -14.33 7.51
N GLN A 149 -0.62 -15.32 8.38
CA GLN A 149 0.15 -15.50 9.61
C GLN A 149 1.62 -15.84 9.33
N THR A 150 1.91 -16.38 8.15
CA THR A 150 3.26 -16.70 7.69
C THR A 150 3.86 -15.58 6.84
N SER A 151 3.37 -14.34 7.00
CA SER A 151 3.72 -13.20 6.16
C SER A 151 4.02 -11.91 6.94
N THR A 152 4.68 -11.99 8.09
CA THR A 152 5.20 -10.78 8.76
C THR A 152 6.70 -10.65 8.47
N PHE A 153 7.14 -9.44 8.10
CA PHE A 153 8.56 -9.09 7.95
C PHE A 153 9.40 -9.32 9.24
N TYR A 154 8.73 -9.66 10.36
CA TYR A 154 9.28 -9.78 11.69
C TYR A 154 9.34 -11.23 12.23
N ASP A 155 8.78 -12.22 11.53
CA ASP A 155 8.91 -13.64 11.91
C ASP A 155 9.95 -14.35 11.02
N PRO A 156 10.98 -15.00 11.59
CA PRO A 156 11.97 -15.76 10.83
C PRO A 156 11.39 -16.91 9.99
N ASN A 157 10.12 -17.30 10.17
CA ASN A 157 9.45 -18.35 9.39
C ASN A 157 8.55 -17.83 8.24
N ALA A 158 8.55 -16.52 7.98
CA ALA A 158 7.54 -15.88 7.13
C ALA A 158 8.10 -15.33 5.80
N ARG A 159 8.27 -16.19 4.80
CA ARG A 159 8.58 -15.76 3.42
C ARG A 159 7.77 -16.52 2.38
N ALA A 160 6.47 -16.30 2.35
CA ALA A 160 5.60 -16.71 1.22
C ALA A 160 5.84 -15.79 -0.01
N ILE A 161 7.10 -15.63 -0.40
CA ILE A 161 7.52 -14.67 -1.42
C ILE A 161 8.25 -15.43 -2.52
N SER A 162 7.60 -15.59 -3.67
CA SER A 162 8.27 -16.03 -4.89
C SER A 162 9.13 -14.89 -5.43
N PHE A 163 10.44 -15.09 -5.50
CA PHE A 163 11.42 -14.13 -6.01
C PHE A 163 11.60 -14.31 -7.52
N MET A 164 11.61 -13.24 -8.30
CA MET A 164 12.04 -13.30 -9.70
C MET A 164 13.47 -12.80 -9.83
N SER A 165 14.31 -13.57 -10.53
CA SER A 165 15.53 -13.10 -11.17
C SER A 165 15.80 -13.99 -12.38
N LEU A 166 15.88 -13.37 -13.55
CA LEU A 166 16.08 -14.05 -14.82
C LEU A 166 17.52 -14.59 -14.93
N ASP A 167 18.49 -13.89 -14.33
CA ASP A 167 19.92 -14.20 -14.48
C ASP A 167 20.54 -14.85 -13.24
N ASN A 168 20.01 -14.60 -12.05
CA ASN A 168 20.59 -15.03 -10.78
C ASN A 168 19.48 -15.45 -9.81
N ILE A 169 19.14 -16.74 -9.75
CA ILE A 169 18.41 -17.27 -8.58
C ILE A 169 19.36 -17.15 -7.40
N ASP A 170 19.36 -15.99 -6.73
CA ASP A 170 20.24 -15.73 -5.61
C ASP A 170 19.69 -16.48 -4.39
N GLU A 171 20.45 -17.45 -3.90
CA GLU A 171 20.21 -18.14 -2.63
C GLU A 171 20.26 -17.18 -1.42
N GLY A 172 20.67 -15.92 -1.62
CA GLY A 172 20.67 -14.87 -0.61
C GLY A 172 19.34 -14.70 0.14
N PHE A 173 18.20 -14.99 -0.51
CA PHE A 173 16.88 -14.92 0.13
C PHE A 173 16.50 -16.16 0.96
N THR A 174 17.13 -17.30 0.70
CA THR A 174 16.90 -18.58 1.40
C THR A 174 17.97 -18.86 2.46
N LYS A 175 18.98 -17.98 2.56
CA LYS A 175 20.18 -18.19 3.37
C LYS A 175 19.81 -18.24 4.86
N GLY A 176 19.65 -19.45 5.38
CA GLY A 176 19.34 -19.73 6.79
C GLY A 176 17.98 -20.38 7.06
N ASP A 177 17.11 -20.54 6.06
CA ASP A 177 15.80 -21.20 6.22
C ASP A 177 15.75 -22.54 5.47
N GLU A 178 15.86 -23.64 6.21
CA GLU A 178 15.80 -25.00 5.65
C GLU A 178 14.42 -25.38 5.11
N SER A 179 13.37 -24.66 5.52
CA SER A 179 11.99 -24.91 5.10
C SER A 179 11.72 -24.44 3.67
N PHE A 180 12.57 -23.55 3.13
CA PHE A 180 12.40 -22.90 1.83
C PHE A 180 13.50 -23.33 0.84
N LYS A 181 13.10 -23.73 -0.36
CA LYS A 181 14.01 -24.17 -1.43
C LYS A 181 13.56 -23.62 -2.78
N SER A 182 14.51 -23.13 -3.58
CA SER A 182 14.27 -22.74 -4.97
C SER A 182 14.85 -23.79 -5.93
N TYR A 183 14.30 -23.89 -7.14
CA TYR A 183 14.78 -24.75 -8.21
C TYR A 183 14.38 -24.21 -9.58
N LYS A 184 15.11 -24.57 -10.64
CA LYS A 184 14.70 -24.30 -12.03
C LYS A 184 13.71 -25.38 -12.49
N THR A 185 12.65 -24.98 -13.19
CA THR A 185 11.73 -25.94 -13.82
C THR A 185 12.26 -26.35 -15.19
N VAL A 186 12.03 -27.62 -15.57
CA VAL A 186 12.61 -28.21 -16.79
C VAL A 186 11.84 -27.77 -18.06
N ASP A 187 10.56 -27.41 -17.92
CA ASP A 187 9.66 -26.96 -19.00
C ASP A 187 8.32 -26.47 -18.38
N PRO A 188 7.79 -25.26 -18.68
CA PRO A 188 8.40 -24.15 -19.44
C PRO A 188 9.52 -23.47 -18.65
N TYR A 189 10.24 -22.54 -19.30
CA TYR A 189 11.17 -21.60 -18.64
C TYR A 189 10.52 -21.06 -17.37
N GLY A 190 11.07 -21.43 -16.22
CA GLY A 190 10.36 -21.18 -14.98
C GLY A 190 11.15 -21.43 -13.71
N LEU A 191 10.59 -20.89 -12.64
CA LEU A 191 11.14 -20.88 -11.29
C LEU A 191 10.21 -21.68 -10.40
N GLY A 192 10.78 -22.60 -9.64
CA GLY A 192 10.08 -23.39 -8.64
C GLY A 192 10.50 -22.98 -7.23
N PHE A 193 9.53 -22.90 -6.35
CA PHE A 193 9.70 -22.68 -4.92
C PHE A 193 9.02 -23.80 -4.16
N PHE A 194 9.66 -24.28 -3.12
CA PHE A 194 9.11 -25.23 -2.17
C PHE A 194 9.25 -24.67 -0.76
N GLN A 195 8.16 -24.59 -0.01
CA GLN A 195 8.14 -24.11 1.36
C GLN A 195 7.40 -25.10 2.27
N SER A 196 7.85 -25.29 3.50
CA SER A 196 7.09 -26.02 4.53
C SER A 196 6.51 -25.04 5.55
N LEU A 197 5.19 -25.07 5.74
CA LEU A 197 4.46 -24.14 6.61
C LEU A 197 3.73 -24.87 7.73
N ASN A 198 3.87 -24.33 8.94
CA ASN A 198 3.07 -24.71 10.11
C ASN A 198 2.03 -23.61 10.37
N LEU A 199 0.76 -23.88 10.10
CA LEU A 199 -0.34 -22.94 10.23
C LEU A 199 -1.09 -23.19 11.54
N ASN A 200 -0.95 -22.27 12.49
CA ASN A 200 -1.69 -22.29 13.74
C ASN A 200 -3.03 -21.58 13.55
N SER A 201 -4.16 -22.17 13.95
CA SER A 201 -5.44 -21.48 13.78
C SER A 201 -5.54 -20.19 14.61
N CYS A 202 -6.28 -19.20 14.12
CA CYS A 202 -6.51 -17.89 14.74
C CYS A 202 -7.95 -17.38 14.47
N ALA A 203 -8.26 -16.20 15.00
CA ALA A 203 -9.45 -15.44 14.67
C ALA A 203 -9.26 -14.67 13.34
N TRP A 204 -10.34 -14.34 12.64
CA TRP A 204 -10.24 -13.53 11.41
C TRP A 204 -9.71 -12.13 11.72
N SER A 205 -10.09 -11.57 12.88
CA SER A 205 -9.65 -10.26 13.36
C SER A 205 -8.14 -10.17 13.60
N ASP A 206 -7.45 -11.30 13.73
CA ASP A 206 -6.01 -11.33 13.99
C ASP A 206 -5.18 -11.24 12.68
N LEU A 207 -5.84 -11.30 11.51
CA LEU A 207 -5.16 -11.26 10.22
C LEU A 207 -4.90 -9.83 9.78
N ILE A 208 -3.65 -9.51 9.45
CA ILE A 208 -3.22 -8.19 8.95
C ILE A 208 -3.96 -7.81 7.66
N SER A 209 -4.18 -8.80 6.80
CA SER A 209 -4.93 -8.64 5.55
C SER A 209 -6.30 -8.00 5.74
N THR A 210 -6.99 -8.23 6.86
CA THR A 210 -8.31 -7.62 7.11
C THR A 210 -8.24 -6.09 7.24
N GLY A 211 -7.23 -5.56 7.92
CA GLY A 211 -7.02 -4.11 8.01
C GLY A 211 -6.58 -3.46 6.69
N ILE A 212 -5.98 -4.26 5.79
CA ILE A 212 -5.52 -3.79 4.46
C ILE A 212 -6.62 -3.91 3.41
N GLU A 213 -7.51 -4.91 3.49
CA GLU A 213 -8.62 -5.11 2.53
C GLU A 213 -9.52 -3.89 2.41
N GLU A 214 -9.75 -3.22 3.55
CA GLU A 214 -10.57 -2.01 3.65
C GLU A 214 -9.90 -0.78 3.03
N LEU A 215 -8.58 -0.82 2.83
CA LEU A 215 -7.88 0.25 2.13
C LEU A 215 -8.26 0.22 0.65
N VAL A 216 -8.80 1.33 0.16
CA VAL A 216 -8.94 1.56 -1.29
C VAL A 216 -7.57 1.99 -1.79
N LEU A 217 -6.96 1.15 -2.61
CA LEU A 217 -5.70 1.47 -3.26
C LEU A 217 -6.00 2.32 -4.49
N GLU A 218 -5.22 3.36 -4.69
CA GLU A 218 -5.41 4.34 -5.77
C GLU A 218 -5.46 3.71 -7.17
N ARG A 219 -4.62 2.70 -7.38
CA ARG A 219 -4.56 1.80 -8.55
C ARG A 219 -5.82 0.98 -8.85
N ASP A 220 -6.67 0.75 -7.86
CA ASP A 220 -7.92 -0.01 -8.03
C ASP A 220 -9.08 0.92 -8.41
N ILE A 221 -8.85 2.24 -8.45
CA ILE A 221 -9.83 3.25 -8.81
C ILE A 221 -9.74 3.49 -10.32
N GLU A 222 -10.86 3.27 -11.03
CA GLU A 222 -10.96 3.68 -12.43
C GLU A 222 -10.92 5.21 -12.52
N PRO A 223 -9.93 5.82 -13.21
CA PRO A 223 -9.82 7.26 -13.28
C PRO A 223 -11.03 7.86 -14.03
N ALA A 224 -11.72 8.78 -13.38
CA ALA A 224 -12.77 9.57 -13.99
C ALA A 224 -12.18 10.44 -15.10
N THR A 225 -12.83 10.39 -16.27
CA THR A 225 -12.40 11.21 -17.42
C THR A 225 -12.83 12.66 -17.30
N GLU A 226 -13.90 12.90 -16.54
CA GLU A 226 -14.50 14.19 -16.20
C GLU A 226 -15.08 14.15 -14.78
N PHE A 227 -15.13 15.29 -14.11
CA PHE A 227 -15.77 15.44 -12.80
C PHE A 227 -17.05 16.25 -12.90
N MET A 228 -18.16 15.63 -12.47
CA MET A 228 -19.49 16.22 -12.45
C MET A 228 -19.97 16.47 -11.01
N SER A 229 -19.63 15.55 -10.12
CA SER A 229 -19.95 15.62 -8.69
C SER A 229 -18.91 16.47 -7.94
N TYR A 230 -19.31 17.08 -6.82
CA TYR A 230 -18.43 17.80 -5.88
C TYR A 230 -17.54 18.94 -6.44
N LYS A 231 -17.75 19.40 -7.68
CA LYS A 231 -16.95 20.47 -8.32
C LYS A 231 -16.91 21.74 -7.48
N GLN A 232 -18.07 22.19 -6.99
CA GLN A 232 -18.14 23.42 -6.20
C GLN A 232 -17.42 23.26 -4.86
N ALA A 233 -17.54 22.09 -4.22
CA ALA A 233 -16.81 21.79 -2.98
C ALA A 233 -15.30 21.80 -3.22
N HIS A 234 -14.83 21.11 -4.27
CA HIS A 234 -13.43 21.14 -4.69
C HIS A 234 -12.91 22.56 -4.95
N ARG A 235 -13.67 23.38 -5.69
CA ARG A 235 -13.32 24.78 -5.95
C ARG A 235 -13.25 25.63 -4.69
N ASN A 236 -14.11 25.35 -3.71
CA ASN A 236 -14.15 26.06 -2.43
C ASN A 236 -13.01 25.65 -1.47
N ASN A 237 -12.33 24.53 -1.75
CA ASN A 237 -11.23 24.04 -0.93
C ASN A 237 -9.89 24.75 -1.19
N ALA A 238 -9.83 25.69 -2.13
CA ALA A 238 -8.64 26.48 -2.42
C ALA A 238 -8.96 27.98 -2.50
N CYS A 239 -8.04 28.81 -2.01
CA CYS A 239 -8.18 30.27 -2.11
C CYS A 239 -7.65 30.84 -3.43
N CYS A 240 -6.89 30.06 -4.20
CA CYS A 240 -6.38 30.48 -5.50
C CYS A 240 -6.18 29.28 -6.44
N GLU A 241 -5.88 29.57 -7.70
CA GLU A 241 -5.60 28.58 -8.74
C GLU A 241 -4.11 28.61 -9.11
N ILE A 242 -3.45 27.45 -9.03
CA ILE A 242 -2.07 27.28 -9.45
C ILE A 242 -2.01 27.02 -10.96
N PRO A 243 -1.19 27.78 -11.72
CA PRO A 243 -1.05 27.54 -13.16
C PRO A 243 -0.50 26.14 -13.45
N ALA A 244 -1.02 25.49 -14.49
CA ALA A 244 -0.56 24.18 -14.96
C ALA A 244 0.97 24.13 -15.14
N ALA A 245 1.55 25.19 -15.72
CA ALA A 245 3.00 25.28 -15.94
C ALA A 245 3.82 25.23 -14.65
N VAL A 246 3.31 25.80 -13.56
CA VAL A 246 3.99 25.81 -12.26
C VAL A 246 3.99 24.41 -11.65
N LEU A 247 2.82 23.77 -11.56
CA LEU A 247 2.71 22.41 -11.02
C LEU A 247 3.53 21.41 -11.86
N TYR A 248 3.43 21.52 -13.20
CA TYR A 248 4.21 20.69 -14.12
C TYR A 248 5.71 20.85 -13.92
N GLN A 249 6.20 22.08 -13.82
CA GLN A 249 7.62 22.35 -13.63
C GLN A 249 8.13 21.85 -12.27
N ALA A 250 7.34 21.96 -11.20
CA ALA A 250 7.66 21.40 -9.90
C ALA A 250 7.84 19.87 -9.97
N ILE A 251 6.91 19.16 -10.62
CA ILE A 251 6.98 17.71 -10.84
C ILE A 251 8.23 17.34 -11.66
N GLN A 252 8.51 18.08 -12.74
CA GLN A 252 9.71 17.84 -13.57
C GLN A 252 11.01 18.03 -12.78
N LEU A 253 11.10 19.06 -11.94
CA LEU A 253 12.25 19.29 -11.07
C LEU A 253 12.42 18.15 -10.06
N ALA A 254 11.34 17.67 -9.44
CA ALA A 254 11.36 16.57 -8.48
C ALA A 254 11.83 15.25 -9.10
N ARG A 255 11.47 15.00 -10.36
CA ARG A 255 11.88 13.80 -11.10
C ARG A 255 13.32 13.88 -11.59
N LYS A 256 13.79 15.06 -11.99
CA LYS A 256 15.13 15.25 -12.57
C LYS A 256 16.23 15.26 -11.53
N ILE A 257 15.96 15.78 -10.33
CA ILE A 257 16.97 15.97 -9.28
C ILE A 257 16.81 14.85 -8.26
N SER A 258 17.81 13.99 -8.16
CA SER A 258 17.81 12.88 -7.21
C SER A 258 18.21 13.34 -5.80
N VAL A 259 17.64 12.71 -4.78
CA VAL A 259 18.00 12.87 -3.37
C VAL A 259 18.71 11.60 -2.91
N ALA A 260 19.94 11.41 -3.38
CA ALA A 260 20.81 10.35 -2.84
C ALA A 260 21.18 10.66 -1.38
N GLU A 261 21.64 9.67 -0.61
CA GLU A 261 21.99 9.85 0.82
C GLU A 261 23.09 10.90 1.05
N ASP A 262 23.95 11.13 0.06
CA ASP A 262 25.02 12.13 0.06
C ASP A 262 24.55 13.51 -0.47
N SER A 263 23.29 13.63 -0.87
CA SER A 263 22.72 14.87 -1.39
C SER A 263 22.54 15.91 -0.29
N PRO A 264 22.78 17.21 -0.55
CA PRO A 264 22.49 18.27 0.41
C PRO A 264 21.00 18.42 0.76
N TYR A 265 20.13 17.71 0.03
CA TYR A 265 18.68 17.67 0.27
C TYR A 265 18.25 16.46 1.10
N TYR A 266 19.14 15.49 1.35
CA TYR A 266 18.84 14.35 2.19
C TYR A 266 18.54 14.87 3.61
N TRP A 267 17.31 14.69 4.08
CA TRP A 267 16.76 15.22 5.34
C TRP A 267 16.55 16.75 5.39
N ASN A 268 16.60 17.40 4.24
CA ASN A 268 16.38 18.83 4.08
C ASN A 268 15.60 19.12 2.79
N SER A 269 14.48 18.42 2.59
CA SER A 269 13.71 18.52 1.35
C SER A 269 13.07 19.89 1.12
N GLU A 270 12.95 20.75 2.13
CA GLU A 270 12.56 22.17 2.00
C GLU A 270 13.51 22.94 1.06
N ALA A 271 14.79 22.57 1.06
CA ALA A 271 15.80 23.20 0.20
C ALA A 271 15.78 22.66 -1.23
N HIS A 272 15.06 21.58 -1.51
CA HIS A 272 15.02 20.95 -2.82
C HIS A 272 14.45 21.91 -3.88
N PRO A 273 15.04 22.02 -5.10
CA PRO A 273 14.59 23.00 -6.09
C PRO A 273 13.11 22.88 -6.49
N ALA A 274 12.57 21.66 -6.52
CA ALA A 274 11.13 21.45 -6.77
C ALA A 274 10.24 22.04 -5.68
N MET A 275 10.62 21.82 -4.41
CA MET A 275 9.89 22.32 -3.24
C MET A 275 9.96 23.85 -3.17
N ARG A 276 11.16 24.40 -3.33
CA ARG A 276 11.37 25.85 -3.40
C ARG A 276 10.60 26.49 -4.56
N TYR A 277 10.59 25.86 -5.72
CA TYR A 277 9.91 26.40 -6.89
C TYR A 277 8.40 26.58 -6.65
N ILE A 278 7.73 25.53 -6.16
CA ILE A 278 6.28 25.62 -5.92
C ILE A 278 5.94 26.48 -4.69
N CYS A 279 6.73 26.42 -3.62
CA CYS A 279 6.51 27.24 -2.43
C CYS A 279 6.79 28.73 -2.70
N ASN A 280 7.80 29.06 -3.51
CA ASN A 280 8.05 30.44 -3.93
C ASN A 280 6.89 30.99 -4.76
N TRP A 281 6.33 30.20 -5.67
CA TRP A 281 5.13 30.60 -6.39
C TRP A 281 3.99 30.94 -5.42
N TRP A 282 3.75 30.11 -4.40
CA TRP A 282 2.76 30.44 -3.37
C TRP A 282 3.11 31.74 -2.65
N ASN A 283 4.35 31.88 -2.18
CA ASN A 283 4.81 33.06 -1.44
C ASN A 283 4.73 34.36 -2.26
N GLU A 284 4.72 34.28 -3.58
CA GLU A 284 4.54 35.43 -4.46
C GLU A 284 3.06 35.74 -4.75
N ASN A 285 2.20 34.71 -4.79
CA ASN A 285 0.86 34.78 -5.38
C ASN A 285 -0.30 34.57 -4.40
N ALA A 286 -0.06 34.06 -3.19
CA ALA A 286 -1.13 33.81 -2.22
C ALA A 286 -1.90 35.11 -1.90
N PRO A 287 -3.24 35.05 -1.80
CA PRO A 287 -4.08 36.24 -1.65
C PRO A 287 -3.87 36.95 -0.32
N VAL A 288 -3.53 36.19 0.74
CA VAL A 288 -3.24 36.70 2.08
C VAL A 288 -1.72 36.85 2.23
N LEU A 289 -1.26 38.01 2.69
CA LEU A 289 0.18 38.30 2.78
C LEU A 289 0.84 37.48 3.88
N GLU A 290 0.14 37.30 5.00
CA GLU A 290 0.60 36.59 6.19
C GLU A 290 0.82 35.09 5.93
N SER A 291 0.12 34.51 4.95
CA SER A 291 0.28 33.11 4.56
C SER A 291 1.41 32.85 3.57
N ARG A 292 2.18 33.88 3.17
CA ARG A 292 3.30 33.77 2.22
C ARG A 292 4.59 33.29 2.88
N ILE A 293 4.48 32.17 3.60
CA ILE A 293 5.55 31.54 4.38
C ILE A 293 5.68 30.05 4.10
N ALA A 294 5.24 29.61 2.92
CA ALA A 294 5.31 28.22 2.49
C ALA A 294 6.77 27.75 2.37
N ALA A 295 7.04 26.57 2.92
CA ALA A 295 8.29 25.83 2.77
C ALA A 295 8.05 24.34 2.49
N GLN A 296 6.83 23.86 2.69
CA GLN A 296 6.40 22.48 2.50
C GLN A 296 5.07 22.44 1.76
N MET A 297 4.70 21.26 1.25
CA MET A 297 3.43 21.05 0.57
C MET A 297 2.97 19.59 0.65
N GLN A 298 1.65 19.40 0.50
CA GLN A 298 1.04 18.11 0.16
C GLN A 298 0.16 18.27 -1.08
N ILE A 299 -0.04 17.17 -1.79
CA ILE A 299 -0.92 17.11 -2.96
C ILE A 299 -2.03 16.14 -2.66
N ASP A 300 -3.27 16.54 -2.92
CA ASP A 300 -4.45 15.69 -2.90
C ASP A 300 -5.07 15.69 -4.30
N VAL A 301 -5.40 14.52 -4.83
CA VAL A 301 -5.83 14.33 -6.22
C VAL A 301 -7.20 13.67 -6.26
N ARG A 302 -8.08 14.19 -7.12
CA ARG A 302 -9.34 13.53 -7.46
C ARG A 302 -9.07 12.47 -8.52
N ILE A 303 -9.44 11.22 -8.22
CA ILE A 303 -9.28 10.11 -9.16
C ILE A 303 -10.64 9.65 -9.70
N ALA A 304 -11.67 9.54 -8.86
CA ALA A 304 -13.02 9.16 -9.27
C ALA A 304 -14.00 10.34 -9.17
N ASP A 305 -15.15 10.25 -9.85
CA ASP A 305 -16.26 11.21 -9.70
C ASP A 305 -17.08 10.91 -8.45
N ASP A 306 -16.40 10.91 -7.30
CA ASP A 306 -16.96 10.66 -5.98
C ASP A 306 -16.60 11.81 -5.01
N ASN A 307 -16.83 11.59 -3.72
CA ASN A 307 -16.55 12.58 -2.67
C ASN A 307 -15.12 12.47 -2.13
N THR A 308 -14.15 11.95 -2.89
CA THR A 308 -12.89 11.50 -2.28
C THR A 308 -11.67 12.17 -2.90
N TYR A 309 -10.78 12.67 -2.05
CA TYR A 309 -9.40 12.98 -2.38
C TYR A 309 -8.49 11.81 -2.06
N ILE A 310 -7.51 11.62 -2.92
CA ILE A 310 -6.45 10.64 -2.79
C ILE A 310 -5.13 11.39 -2.58
N SER A 311 -4.46 11.11 -1.47
CA SER A 311 -3.23 11.80 -1.08
C SER A 311 -2.04 11.38 -1.93
N GLY A 312 -1.20 12.34 -2.29
CA GLY A 312 0.11 12.07 -2.91
C GLY A 312 1.17 11.56 -1.92
N MET A 313 0.88 11.57 -0.62
CA MET A 313 1.69 10.90 0.40
C MET A 313 1.24 9.45 0.53
N ASP A 314 2.20 8.53 0.53
CA ASP A 314 1.94 7.11 0.83
C ASP A 314 1.34 7.02 2.25
N GLU A 315 0.45 6.06 2.48
CA GLU A 315 -0.15 5.74 3.80
C GLU A 315 -1.26 6.67 4.32
N LYS A 316 -1.51 7.83 3.70
CA LYS A 316 -2.66 8.67 4.09
C LYS A 316 -3.95 8.09 3.47
N PRO A 317 -4.98 7.74 4.26
CA PRO A 317 -6.22 7.21 3.70
C PRO A 317 -6.91 8.24 2.81
N PRO A 318 -7.90 7.84 1.99
CA PRO A 318 -8.71 8.81 1.25
C PRO A 318 -9.55 9.70 2.19
N TRP A 319 -9.76 10.97 1.84
CA TRP A 319 -10.55 11.91 2.66
C TRP A 319 -11.62 12.65 1.86
N SER A 320 -12.68 13.09 2.53
CA SER A 320 -13.83 13.71 1.88
C SER A 320 -13.52 15.07 1.24
N ILE A 321 -14.06 15.31 0.04
CA ILE A 321 -13.98 16.60 -0.65
C ILE A 321 -14.83 17.66 0.07
N ASP A 322 -15.99 17.29 0.59
CA ASP A 322 -16.91 18.18 1.31
C ASP A 322 -16.78 18.14 2.84
N GLY A 323 -15.63 17.69 3.36
CA GLY A 323 -15.38 17.58 4.80
C GLY A 323 -15.28 18.93 5.51
N GLU A 324 -15.84 19.02 6.73
CA GLU A 324 -15.83 20.25 7.53
C GLU A 324 -14.42 20.79 7.83
N TRP A 325 -13.45 19.89 8.00
CA TRP A 325 -12.05 20.24 8.30
C TRP A 325 -11.40 21.12 7.23
N ARG A 326 -11.83 21.02 5.97
CA ARG A 326 -11.33 21.86 4.86
C ARG A 326 -11.72 23.33 5.00
N ALA A 327 -12.76 23.64 5.76
CA ALA A 327 -13.18 25.03 5.96
C ALA A 327 -12.06 25.88 6.59
N ASN A 328 -11.25 25.27 7.46
CA ASN A 328 -10.15 25.93 8.16
C ASN A 328 -8.87 26.00 7.32
N SER A 329 -8.61 24.98 6.49
CA SER A 329 -7.37 24.89 5.70
C SER A 329 -7.44 25.44 4.26
N ARG A 330 -8.63 25.79 3.74
CA ARG A 330 -8.77 26.27 2.35
C ARG A 330 -7.91 27.49 1.99
N ASN A 331 -7.60 28.33 2.98
CA ASN A 331 -6.74 29.51 2.81
C ASN A 331 -5.24 29.19 2.73
N ALA A 332 -4.87 27.94 2.99
CA ALA A 332 -3.54 27.39 2.78
C ALA A 332 -3.44 26.58 1.47
N CYS A 333 -4.49 26.57 0.64
CA CYS A 333 -4.58 25.68 -0.51
C CYS A 333 -4.64 26.45 -1.85
N ALA A 334 -3.95 25.92 -2.86
CA ALA A 334 -4.15 26.24 -4.27
C ALA A 334 -4.72 25.02 -5.00
N ARG A 335 -5.61 25.22 -5.97
CA ARG A 335 -6.10 24.14 -6.83
C ARG A 335 -5.52 24.25 -8.23
N TRP A 336 -5.33 23.13 -8.92
CA TRP A 336 -5.16 23.10 -10.36
C TRP A 336 -6.38 22.43 -11.00
N ASP A 337 -7.15 23.23 -11.74
CA ASP A 337 -8.37 22.81 -12.42
C ASP A 337 -9.34 22.07 -11.47
N GLU A 338 -9.91 20.94 -11.90
CA GLU A 338 -10.77 20.04 -11.12
C GLU A 338 -10.04 18.82 -10.57
N TYR A 339 -8.72 18.72 -10.77
CA TYR A 339 -7.95 17.49 -10.52
C TYR A 339 -7.19 17.51 -9.20
N VAL A 340 -6.50 18.62 -8.91
CA VAL A 340 -5.46 18.65 -7.88
C VAL A 340 -5.72 19.78 -6.89
N LEU A 341 -5.55 19.46 -5.61
CA LEU A 341 -5.42 20.40 -4.53
C LEU A 341 -3.99 20.33 -3.99
N VAL A 342 -3.36 21.48 -3.80
CA VAL A 342 -2.05 21.62 -3.19
C VAL A 342 -2.22 22.43 -1.91
N GLU A 343 -1.94 21.82 -0.77
CA GLU A 343 -1.94 22.51 0.52
C GLU A 343 -0.50 22.83 0.93
N PHE A 344 -0.27 24.05 1.40
CA PHE A 344 1.04 24.56 1.75
C PHE A 344 1.23 24.62 3.26
N ALA A 345 2.43 24.26 3.71
CA ALA A 345 2.83 24.29 5.10
C ALA A 345 4.07 25.13 5.36
N GLN A 346 4.21 25.55 6.62
CA GLN A 346 5.34 26.33 7.10
C GLN A 346 6.61 25.49 7.14
N THR A 347 7.74 26.12 7.45
CA THR A 347 9.01 25.42 7.67
C THR A 347 8.95 24.53 8.91
N LYS A 348 9.76 23.47 8.92
CA LYS A 348 9.95 22.54 10.04
C LYS A 348 10.26 23.23 11.37
N ALA A 349 10.85 24.43 11.32
CA ALA A 349 11.12 25.24 12.50
C ALA A 349 9.85 25.79 13.18
N ALA A 350 8.71 25.82 12.49
CA ALA A 350 7.42 26.25 13.02
C ALA A 350 6.58 25.10 13.62
N ASN A 351 7.00 23.85 13.43
CA ASN A 351 6.29 22.68 13.94
C ASN A 351 6.27 22.67 15.47
N LEU A 352 5.18 22.18 16.04
CA LEU A 352 5.01 22.02 17.48
C LEU A 352 5.33 20.58 17.88
N TYR A 353 6.05 20.42 18.99
CA TYR A 353 6.47 19.10 19.49
C TYR A 353 6.07 18.96 20.96
N GLY A 354 5.09 18.08 21.21
CA GLY A 354 4.64 17.69 22.53
C GLY A 354 5.47 16.55 23.13
N LYS A 355 5.10 16.08 24.32
CA LYS A 355 5.81 14.98 25.01
C LYS A 355 5.75 13.65 24.23
N TYR A 356 4.63 13.41 23.55
CA TYR A 356 4.39 12.23 22.70
C TYR A 356 3.53 12.60 21.50
N SER A 357 3.67 13.82 20.99
CA SER A 357 2.88 14.30 19.86
C SER A 357 3.67 15.30 19.04
N PHE A 358 3.26 15.51 17.80
CA PHE A 358 3.75 16.58 16.95
C PHE A 358 2.60 17.18 16.14
N GLU A 359 2.77 18.42 15.73
CA GLU A 359 1.86 19.15 14.87
C GLU A 359 2.67 19.92 13.82
N VAL A 360 2.41 19.62 12.56
CA VAL A 360 2.90 20.39 11.41
C VAL A 360 1.81 21.40 11.08
N LEU A 361 2.18 22.67 10.97
CA LEU A 361 1.24 23.76 10.73
C LEU A 361 1.21 24.13 9.25
N ASN A 362 0.01 24.30 8.71
CA ASN A 362 -0.16 24.88 7.39
C ASN A 362 0.18 26.39 7.43
N VAL A 363 0.23 27.03 6.27
CA VAL A 363 0.61 28.46 6.17
C VAL A 363 -0.38 29.43 6.82
N VAL A 364 -1.54 28.97 7.30
CA VAL A 364 -2.49 29.79 8.08
C VAL A 364 -2.50 29.43 9.58
N GLY A 365 -1.63 28.51 10.01
CA GLY A 365 -1.48 28.12 11.41
C GLY A 365 -2.46 27.04 11.88
N GLU A 366 -3.14 26.37 10.95
CA GLU A 366 -4.02 25.24 11.25
C GLU A 366 -3.26 23.92 11.06
N ASP A 367 -3.80 22.82 11.60
CA ASP A 367 -3.21 21.49 11.48
C ASP A 367 -3.08 21.07 10.01
N PHE A 368 -1.86 20.74 9.61
CA PHE A 368 -1.52 20.19 8.31
C PHE A 368 -1.31 18.68 8.38
N PHE A 369 -0.62 18.25 9.43
CA PHE A 369 -0.33 16.87 9.74
C PHE A 369 0.09 16.75 11.21
N SER A 370 -0.66 15.96 11.97
CA SER A 370 -0.42 15.72 13.39
C SER A 370 -0.38 14.23 13.68
N GLY A 371 0.30 13.89 14.78
CA GLY A 371 0.43 12.51 15.22
C GLY A 371 0.71 12.40 16.70
N ASP A 372 0.28 11.28 17.28
CA ASP A 372 0.45 10.92 18.69
C ASP A 372 1.32 9.66 18.83
N GLY A 373 1.85 9.43 20.02
CA GLY A 373 2.65 8.25 20.38
C GLY A 373 4.13 8.33 20.00
N VAL A 374 4.59 9.47 19.47
CA VAL A 374 5.97 9.65 18.98
C VAL A 374 6.71 10.65 19.86
N ALA A 375 7.93 10.29 20.29
CA ALA A 375 8.73 11.18 21.12
C ALA A 375 9.21 12.41 20.30
N PRO A 376 9.32 13.61 20.90
CA PRO A 376 9.69 14.82 20.17
C PRO A 376 11.08 14.73 19.52
N GLU A 377 12.02 14.00 20.12
CA GLU A 377 13.35 13.79 19.54
C GLU A 377 13.30 12.94 18.26
N GLU A 378 12.36 12.00 18.18
CA GLU A 378 12.12 11.22 16.97
C GLU A 378 11.37 12.07 15.94
N ALA A 379 10.26 12.74 16.30
CA ALA A 379 9.50 13.56 15.36
C ALA A 379 10.35 14.68 14.72
N LYS A 380 11.29 15.28 15.45
CA LYS A 380 12.24 16.28 14.92
C LYS A 380 13.21 15.71 13.88
N THR A 381 13.39 14.38 13.79
CA THR A 381 14.21 13.76 12.75
C THR A 381 13.49 13.72 11.41
N TRP A 382 12.15 13.72 11.40
CA TRP A 382 11.38 13.50 10.20
C TRP A 382 11.47 14.66 9.20
N ASP A 383 11.46 14.33 7.91
CA ASP A 383 11.48 15.28 6.81
C ASP A 383 10.10 15.31 6.14
N PHE A 384 9.19 16.09 6.72
CA PHE A 384 7.82 16.20 6.21
C PHE A 384 7.76 16.78 4.79
N ALA A 385 8.68 17.68 4.44
CA ALA A 385 8.86 18.17 3.08
C ALA A 385 9.26 17.02 2.12
N GLY A 386 9.94 16.00 2.63
CA GLY A 386 10.31 14.79 1.90
C GLY A 386 9.10 14.02 1.39
N TYR A 387 8.00 13.98 2.15
CA TYR A 387 6.75 13.35 1.69
C TYR A 387 6.12 14.11 0.52
N GLY A 388 6.05 15.44 0.60
CA GLY A 388 5.58 16.29 -0.51
C GLY A 388 6.48 16.20 -1.75
N LEU A 389 7.80 16.10 -1.54
CA LEU A 389 8.76 15.90 -2.63
C LEU A 389 8.59 14.52 -3.28
N SER A 390 8.38 13.47 -2.49
CA SER A 390 8.07 12.12 -2.97
C SER A 390 6.77 12.14 -3.80
N ALA A 391 5.73 12.81 -3.30
CA ALA A 391 4.46 12.99 -4.01
C ALA A 391 4.67 13.61 -5.40
N LEU A 392 5.43 14.71 -5.49
CA LEU A 392 5.77 15.34 -6.77
C LEU A 392 6.56 14.41 -7.70
N LYS A 393 7.56 13.70 -7.18
CA LYS A 393 8.43 12.80 -7.95
C LYS A 393 7.62 11.65 -8.56
N HIS A 394 6.73 11.04 -7.77
CA HIS A 394 5.94 9.88 -8.17
C HIS A 394 4.59 10.24 -8.81
N PHE A 395 4.24 11.54 -8.88
CA PHE A 395 2.96 12.02 -9.41
C PHE A 395 2.56 11.39 -10.76
N PRO A 396 3.42 11.33 -11.79
CA PRO A 396 3.02 10.73 -13.08
C PRO A 396 2.72 9.23 -13.00
N LYS A 397 3.31 8.52 -12.03
CA LYS A 397 3.10 7.09 -11.83
C LYS A 397 1.84 6.83 -11.02
N ARG A 398 1.60 7.62 -9.96
CA ARG A 398 0.40 7.48 -9.09
C ARG A 398 -0.87 8.02 -9.74
N PHE A 399 -0.78 9.13 -10.47
CA PHE A 399 -1.92 9.83 -11.04
C PHE A 399 -1.76 10.02 -12.55
N PRO A 400 -1.66 8.94 -13.34
CA PRO A 400 -1.31 9.00 -14.76
C PRO A 400 -2.32 9.83 -15.56
N PHE A 401 -3.61 9.76 -15.21
CA PHE A 401 -4.65 10.53 -15.90
C PHE A 401 -4.56 12.04 -15.61
N ALA A 402 -4.41 12.43 -14.34
CA ALA A 402 -4.18 13.83 -13.97
C ALA A 402 -2.90 14.38 -14.60
N TRP A 403 -1.85 13.55 -14.69
CA TRP A 403 -0.61 13.89 -15.36
C TRP A 403 -0.78 14.13 -16.86
N GLU A 404 -1.54 13.28 -17.57
CA GLU A 404 -1.84 13.48 -18.99
C GLU A 404 -2.57 14.80 -19.22
N LYS A 405 -3.57 15.11 -18.38
CA LYS A 405 -4.32 16.37 -18.44
C LYS A 405 -3.42 17.57 -18.16
N LEU A 406 -2.51 17.46 -17.20
CA LEU A 406 -1.54 18.51 -16.88
C LEU A 406 -0.58 18.76 -18.06
N GLN A 407 -0.10 17.69 -18.70
CA GLN A 407 0.74 17.78 -19.89
C GLN A 407 0.01 18.46 -21.06
N ALA A 408 -1.26 18.13 -21.26
CA ALA A 408 -2.09 18.75 -22.29
C ALA A 408 -2.28 20.25 -22.02
N ALA A 409 -2.58 20.63 -20.78
CA ALA A 409 -2.78 22.02 -20.38
C ALA A 409 -1.51 22.89 -20.57
N VAL A 410 -0.32 22.33 -20.32
CA VAL A 410 0.95 23.05 -20.56
C VAL A 410 1.25 23.21 -22.05
N LYS A 411 0.88 22.23 -22.88
CA LYS A 411 1.08 22.29 -24.33
C LYS A 411 0.08 23.24 -25.01
N ASN A 412 -1.13 23.35 -24.48
CA ASN A 412 -2.22 24.16 -25.01
C ASN A 412 -2.77 25.11 -23.93
N PRO A 413 -2.12 26.25 -23.65
CA PRO A 413 -2.49 27.16 -22.55
C PRO A 413 -3.83 27.90 -22.72
N THR A 414 -4.58 27.60 -23.78
CA THR A 414 -5.74 28.36 -24.27
C THR A 414 -7.00 27.51 -24.43
N ALA A 415 -7.01 26.27 -23.90
CA ALA A 415 -8.20 25.44 -23.82
C ALA A 415 -9.04 25.78 -22.59
#